data_AF-A0A7X6SXM7-F1
#
_entry.id   AF-A0A7X6SXM7-F1
#
_cell.length_a   1.000
_cell.length_b   1.000
_cell.length_c   1.000
_cell.angle_alpha   90.00
_cell.angle_beta   90.00
_cell.angle_gamma   90.00
#
_symmetry.space_group_name_H-M   'P 1'
#
loop_
_entity.id
_entity.type
_entity.pdbx_description
1 polymer ?
#
loop_
_entity_poly.entity_id
_entity_poly.type
_entity_poly.pdbx_seq_one_letter_code
_entity_poly.pdbx_strand_id
1 'polypeptide(L)'
;IDRIELTEGLVRDFSYPENPAVIFRQYADGTIAFLESDCPDHVCVKTGRIGRAGAFAACVPNHFLVVIEGKDQGEGIHDVDLIA
;
A
#
# COMPACT_ATOMS: atom_id res chain seq x y z
N ILE A 1 5.56 1.93 -12.25
CA ILE A 1 5.48 1.14 -10.99
C ILE A 1 6.63 1.61 -10.13
N ASP A 2 6.33 2.23 -8.99
CA ASP A 2 7.33 2.69 -8.02
C ASP A 2 7.47 1.67 -6.90
N ARG A 3 8.67 1.55 -6.31
CA ARG A 3 8.96 0.61 -5.21
C ARG A 3 9.57 1.34 -4.04
N ILE A 4 8.97 1.13 -2.88
CA ILE A 4 9.34 1.79 -1.64
C ILE A 4 9.67 0.72 -0.60
N GLU A 5 10.81 0.89 0.07
CA GLU A 5 11.11 0.07 1.24
C GLU A 5 10.40 0.61 2.48
N LEU A 6 9.66 -0.26 3.16
CA LEU A 6 9.03 0.04 4.44
C LEU A 6 10.06 -0.16 5.56
N THR A 7 10.93 0.83 5.74
CA THR A 7 11.90 0.90 6.84
C THR A 7 11.21 1.08 8.20
N GLU A 8 11.55 0.23 9.16
CA GLU A 8 11.17 0.42 10.57
C GLU A 8 11.82 1.68 11.16
N GLY A 9 11.13 2.34 12.10
CA GLY A 9 11.58 3.58 12.72
C GLY A 9 11.45 4.83 11.83
N LEU A 10 10.98 4.68 10.58
CA LEU A 10 10.77 5.80 9.66
C LEU A 10 9.29 6.14 9.55
N VAL A 11 8.95 7.40 9.85
CA VAL A 11 7.65 7.98 9.53
C VAL A 11 7.85 8.99 8.42
N ARG A 12 7.16 8.81 7.30
CA ARG A 12 7.21 9.78 6.20
C ARG A 12 5.91 9.83 5.44
N ASP A 13 5.62 11.02 4.95
CA ASP A 13 4.51 11.29 4.05
C ASP A 13 5.05 11.59 2.67
N PHE A 14 4.35 11.13 1.65
CA PHE A 14 4.71 11.40 0.26
C PHE A 14 3.46 11.36 -0.62
N SER A 15 3.54 12.05 -1.75
CA SER A 15 2.55 12.00 -2.82
C SER A 15 3.28 11.89 -4.15
N TYR A 16 2.53 11.67 -5.21
CA TYR A 16 3.08 11.57 -6.55
C TYR A 16 2.56 12.71 -7.43
N PRO A 17 3.37 13.20 -8.39
CA PRO A 17 2.99 14.33 -9.23
C PRO A 17 1.79 14.04 -10.13
N GLU A 18 1.48 12.78 -10.45
CA GLU A 18 0.27 12.42 -11.19
C GLU A 18 -1.03 12.79 -10.45
N ASN A 19 -1.02 12.76 -9.12
CA ASN A 19 -2.11 13.24 -8.30
C ASN A 19 -1.59 13.60 -6.88
N PRO A 20 -1.25 14.88 -6.64
CA PRO A 20 -0.72 15.31 -5.36
C PRO A 20 -1.77 15.33 -4.23
N ALA A 21 -3.06 15.17 -4.55
CA ALA A 21 -4.13 15.11 -3.57
C ALA A 21 -4.26 13.72 -2.89
N VAL A 22 -3.52 12.72 -3.39
CA VAL A 22 -3.39 11.42 -2.73
C VAL A 22 -2.08 11.41 -1.93
N ILE A 23 -2.22 11.34 -0.60
CA ILE A 23 -1.09 11.32 0.33
C ILE A 23 -0.95 9.93 0.92
N PHE A 24 0.25 9.39 0.86
CA PHE A 24 0.63 8.12 1.47
C PHE A 24 1.45 8.41 2.73
N ARG A 25 1.22 7.61 3.77
CA ARG A 25 2.03 7.65 4.99
C ARG A 25 2.62 6.29 5.29
N GLN A 26 3.94 6.25 5.40
CA GLN A 26 4.66 5.17 6.04
C GLN A 26 4.74 5.43 7.55
N TYR A 27 4.56 4.39 8.34
CA TYR A 27 4.64 4.42 9.79
C TYR A 27 5.91 3.72 10.28
N ALA A 28 6.32 4.06 11.50
CA ALA A 28 7.53 3.52 12.13
C ALA A 28 7.48 2.00 12.37
N ASP A 29 6.29 1.39 12.34
CA ASP A 29 6.07 -0.05 12.49
C ASP A 29 6.19 -0.81 11.15
N GLY A 30 6.67 -0.17 10.09
CA GLY A 30 6.82 -0.78 8.77
C GLY A 30 5.50 -0.95 8.02
N THR A 31 4.42 -0.29 8.45
CA THR A 31 3.14 -0.26 7.72
C THR A 31 3.00 1.00 6.87
N ILE A 32 2.06 0.96 5.92
CA ILE A 32 1.71 2.08 5.05
C ILE A 32 0.19 2.23 4.96
N ALA A 33 -0.29 3.45 4.78
CA ALA A 33 -1.71 3.73 4.51
C ALA A 33 -1.87 4.89 3.52
N PHE A 34 -3.03 4.97 2.90
CA PHE A 34 -3.53 6.21 2.32
C PHE A 34 -3.92 7.14 3.47
N LEU A 35 -3.17 8.23 3.64
CA LEU A 35 -3.44 9.26 4.64
C LEU A 35 -4.59 10.16 4.18
N GLU A 36 -4.57 10.56 2.92
CA GLU A 36 -5.56 11.44 2.30
C GLU A 36 -5.79 11.04 0.84
N SER A 37 -7.01 11.25 0.36
CA SER A 37 -7.39 11.07 -1.04
C SER A 37 -8.60 11.95 -1.31
N ASP A 38 -8.63 12.60 -2.47
CA ASP A 38 -9.72 13.42 -2.99
C ASP A 38 -10.85 12.62 -3.67
N CYS A 39 -10.83 11.29 -3.55
CA CYS A 39 -11.82 10.42 -4.17
C CYS A 39 -13.12 10.38 -3.34
N PRO A 40 -14.30 10.30 -3.97
CA PRO A 40 -15.59 10.34 -3.26
C PRO A 40 -15.81 9.16 -2.32
N ASP A 41 -15.21 8.01 -2.63
CA ASP A 41 -15.44 6.76 -1.90
C ASP A 41 -14.67 6.72 -0.57
N HIS A 42 -13.47 7.32 -0.57
CA HIS A 42 -12.47 7.25 0.49
C HIS A 42 -12.21 5.81 1.01
N VAL A 43 -12.47 4.77 0.20
CA VAL A 43 -12.29 3.37 0.58
C VAL A 43 -10.82 3.09 0.89
N CYS A 44 -9.90 3.63 0.09
CA CYS A 44 -8.46 3.51 0.30
C CYS A 44 -8.00 4.04 1.69
N VAL A 45 -8.54 5.18 2.13
CA VAL A 45 -8.26 5.77 3.45
C VAL A 45 -8.91 4.91 4.56
N LYS A 46 -10.15 4.46 4.34
CA LYS A 46 -10.88 3.59 5.28
C LYS A 46 -10.24 2.21 5.45
N THR A 47 -9.52 1.70 4.45
CA THR A 47 -8.73 0.46 4.56
C THR A 47 -7.70 0.55 5.68
N GLY A 48 -7.19 1.75 5.96
CA GLY A 48 -6.22 1.98 7.02
C GLY A 48 -4.84 1.41 6.69
N ARG A 49 -4.13 0.96 7.73
CA ARG A 49 -2.73 0.52 7.63
C ARG A 49 -2.64 -0.90 7.10
N ILE A 50 -1.80 -1.08 6.10
CA ILE A 50 -1.41 -2.38 5.54
C ILE A 50 0.10 -2.57 5.71
N GLY A 51 0.52 -3.80 6.00
CA GLY A 51 1.95 -4.14 6.14
C GLY A 51 2.26 -5.63 6.03
N ARG A 52 1.24 -6.48 5.83
CA ARG A 52 1.43 -7.92 5.61
C ARG A 52 1.66 -8.16 4.12
N ALA A 53 2.63 -9.03 3.78
CA ALA A 53 2.83 -9.49 2.42
C ALA A 53 1.52 -9.98 1.77
N GLY A 54 1.25 -9.54 0.55
CA GLY A 54 0.00 -9.80 -0.19
C GLY A 54 -1.18 -8.89 0.18
N ALA A 55 -1.08 -8.11 1.26
CA ALA A 55 -2.08 -7.08 1.52
C ALA A 55 -2.00 -5.98 0.45
N PHE A 56 -3.15 -5.40 0.12
CA PHE A 56 -3.24 -4.31 -0.84
C PHE A 56 -4.28 -3.28 -0.43
N ALA A 57 -4.12 -2.06 -0.94
CA ALA A 57 -5.11 -1.00 -0.85
C ALA A 57 -5.21 -0.30 -2.20
N ALA A 58 -6.43 -0.06 -2.67
CA ALA A 58 -6.69 0.50 -3.98
C ALA A 58 -7.55 1.76 -3.88
N CYS A 59 -7.14 2.80 -4.57
CA CYS A 59 -7.97 3.95 -4.88
C CYS A 59 -8.34 3.86 -6.37
N VAL A 60 -9.43 3.15 -6.66
CA VAL A 60 -9.86 2.90 -8.06
C VAL A 60 -10.11 4.20 -8.82
N PRO A 61 -10.80 5.23 -8.28
CA PRO A 61 -11.04 6.47 -9.02
C PRO A 61 -9.76 7.23 -9.38
N ASN A 62 -8.75 7.20 -8.52
CA ASN A 62 -7.47 7.88 -8.74
C ASN A 62 -6.41 6.95 -9.36
N HIS A 63 -6.77 5.72 -9.71
CA HIS A 63 -5.89 4.70 -10.28
C HIS A 63 -4.62 4.38 -9.47
N PHE A 64 -4.67 4.49 -8.14
CA PHE A 64 -3.57 4.04 -7.27
C PHE A 64 -3.83 2.64 -6.74
N LEU A 65 -2.79 1.80 -6.79
CA LEU A 65 -2.76 0.49 -6.18
C LEU A 65 -1.46 0.36 -5.38
N VAL A 66 -1.59 0.08 -4.08
CA VAL A 66 -0.48 -0.26 -3.20
C VAL A 66 -0.57 -1.75 -2.91
N VAL A 67 0.50 -2.49 -3.15
CA VAL A 67 0.62 -3.91 -2.81
C VAL A 67 1.86 -4.08 -1.94
N ILE A 68 1.71 -4.81 -0.84
CA ILE A 68 2.83 -5.15 0.03
C ILE A 68 3.50 -6.40 -0.52
N GLU A 69 4.69 -6.22 -1.10
CA GLU A 69 5.58 -7.33 -1.45
C GLU A 69 6.34 -7.76 -0.18
N GLY A 70 6.30 -9.04 0.16
CA GLY A 70 7.15 -9.59 1.22
C GLY A 70 8.59 -9.72 0.72
N LYS A 71 9.59 -9.37 1.55
CA LYS A 71 10.96 -9.85 1.32
C LYS A 71 10.96 -11.34 1.62
N ASP A 72 11.02 -12.15 0.57
CA ASP A 72 11.11 -13.60 0.65
C ASP A 72 12.32 -13.99 1.51
N GLN A 73 12.07 -14.39 2.76
CA GLN A 73 13.00 -15.20 3.53
C GLN A 73 12.49 -16.64 3.40
N GLY A 74 12.88 -17.29 2.31
CA GLY A 74 13.00 -18.73 2.11
C GLY A 74 11.87 -19.64 2.63
N GLU A 75 11.34 -20.41 1.68
CA GLU A 75 10.70 -21.72 1.86
C GLU A 75 9.19 -21.73 2.13
N GLY A 76 8.43 -22.13 1.10
CA GLY A 76 7.04 -22.57 1.23
C GLY A 76 6.18 -22.18 0.03
N ILE A 77 6.21 -23.03 -1.00
CA ILE A 77 5.21 -23.08 -2.07
C ILE A 77 3.80 -22.84 -1.51
N HIS A 78 3.20 -21.70 -1.84
CA HIS A 78 1.77 -21.48 -1.68
C HIS A 78 1.14 -21.61 -3.07
N ASP A 79 0.52 -22.77 -3.31
CA ASP A 79 -0.41 -22.96 -4.41
C ASP A 79 -1.46 -21.85 -4.36
N VAL A 80 -1.53 -21.05 -5.42
CA VAL A 80 -2.65 -20.14 -5.65
C VAL A 80 -3.54 -20.81 -6.69
N ASP A 81 -4.49 -21.62 -6.21
CA ASP A 81 -5.59 -22.08 -7.06
C ASP A 81 -6.51 -20.90 -7.34
N LEU A 82 -6.43 -20.37 -8.56
CA LEU A 82 -7.50 -19.56 -9.15
C LEU A 82 -8.30 -20.47 -10.10
N ILE A 83 -9.46 -20.92 -9.63
CA ILE A 83 -10.50 -21.45 -10.51
C ILE A 83 -11.27 -20.25 -11.08
N ALA A 84 -11.55 -20.35 -12.38
CA ALA A 84 -12.14 -19.37 -13.30
C ALA A 84 -13.42 -18.66 -12.82
#